data_AF-A0A534SQF1-F1
#
_entry.id   AF-A0A534SQF1-F1
#
_cell.length_a   1.000
_cell.length_b   1.000
_cell.length_c   1.000
_cell.angle_alpha   90.00
_cell.angle_beta   90.00
_cell.angle_gamma   90.00
#
_symmetry.space_group_name_H-M   'P 1'
#
loop_
_entity.id
_entity.type
_entity.pdbx_description
1 polymer ?
#
loop_
_entity_poly.entity_id
_entity_poly.type
_entity_poly.pdbx_seq_one_letter_code
_entity_poly.pdbx_strand_id
1 'polypeptide(L)'
;MKQYRRLLGHLRPYLWPHGVLAVVAMLGFSGVESSIPFLAKFTFDQVFTQQHREALPLAVVGVLVLAVLRGGLDFASEYLTDWIGQRVVTDLRNELTSHMQRLDLAFFNRQRAGQIVSRVTTDVSLVRGTVTDALTSLFEDITRLIGLVAVAVYMDWVLALLAVVLFPVAGLPLRYFSKQLRQTGRGMQEGIGRLNAMLHENVQGNRVVKAFGQERSEQERFHEHNLRLFRLYMRQSLLRAVPITELLAGIAVAGIIYYGGASVIAGTRTQGAFIGFVITLFLLYEPFKRLVRTNYAIQQGLAGADRV
;
A
#
# COMPACT_ATOMS: atom_id res chain seq x y z
N MET A 1 -3.26 -20.09 9.22
CA MET A 1 -3.75 -19.39 10.44
C MET A 1 -2.91 -19.65 11.70
N LYS A 2 -2.48 -20.90 12.00
CA LYS A 2 -1.64 -21.19 13.19
C LYS A 2 -0.28 -20.46 13.20
N GLN A 3 0.40 -20.35 12.05
CA GLN A 3 1.67 -19.59 11.95
C GLN A 3 1.48 -18.08 12.17
N TYR A 4 0.39 -17.50 11.67
CA TYR A 4 0.07 -16.08 11.85
C TYR A 4 -0.08 -15.72 13.34
N ARG A 5 -0.73 -16.60 14.11
CA ARG A 5 -0.89 -16.45 15.57
C ARG A 5 0.45 -16.54 16.32
N ARG A 6 1.41 -17.31 15.79
CA ARG A 6 2.76 -17.46 16.35
C ARG A 6 3.64 -16.24 16.05
N LEU A 7 3.55 -15.69 14.83
CA LEU A 7 4.22 -14.45 14.44
C LEU A 7 3.64 -13.21 15.14
N LEU A 8 2.31 -13.13 15.27
CA LEU A 8 1.64 -12.12 16.10
C LEU A 8 2.05 -12.21 17.59
N GLY A 9 2.42 -13.40 18.07
CA GLY A 9 3.01 -13.60 19.39
C GLY A 9 4.31 -12.82 19.61
N HIS A 10 5.12 -12.65 18.55
CA HIS A 10 6.37 -11.88 18.59
C HIS A 10 6.15 -10.36 18.49
N LEU A 11 4.96 -9.92 18.03
CA LEU A 11 4.57 -8.51 18.07
C LEU A 11 4.10 -8.07 19.46
N ARG A 12 3.55 -9.00 20.24
CA ARG A 12 2.92 -8.75 21.54
C ARG A 12 3.78 -7.95 22.54
N PRO A 13 5.12 -8.17 22.65
CA PRO A 13 5.98 -7.40 23.55
C PRO A 13 6.13 -5.93 23.16
N TYR A 14 6.00 -5.59 21.88
CA TYR A 14 6.20 -4.23 21.35
C TYR A 14 4.90 -3.43 21.22
N LEU A 15 3.75 -4.08 21.40
CA LEU A 15 2.44 -3.41 21.42
C LEU A 15 2.34 -2.38 22.54
N TRP A 16 3.12 -2.53 23.62
CA TRP A 16 3.17 -1.57 24.73
C TRP A 16 4.61 -1.16 25.04
N PRO A 17 4.94 0.15 25.16
CA PRO A 17 4.09 1.32 24.95
C PRO A 17 4.04 1.82 23.49
N HIS A 18 5.02 1.44 22.65
CA HIS A 18 5.22 2.02 21.33
C HIS A 18 4.07 1.72 20.34
N GLY A 19 3.50 0.51 20.39
CA GLY A 19 2.33 0.16 19.57
C GLY A 19 1.09 0.99 19.88
N VAL A 20 0.83 1.28 21.15
CA VAL A 20 -0.28 2.18 21.54
C VAL A 20 -0.02 3.60 21.04
N LEU A 21 1.21 4.11 21.16
CA LEU A 21 1.56 5.42 20.65
C LEU A 21 1.37 5.50 19.13
N ALA A 22 1.75 4.46 18.39
CA ALA A 22 1.54 4.38 16.93
C ALA A 22 0.06 4.42 16.57
N VAL A 23 -0.77 3.63 17.27
CA VAL A 23 -2.23 3.61 17.06
C VAL A 23 -2.84 4.97 17.38
N VAL A 24 -2.45 5.61 18.49
CA VAL A 24 -2.93 6.96 18.83
C VAL A 24 -2.53 7.98 17.77
N ALA A 25 -1.30 7.90 17.25
CA ALA A 25 -0.85 8.76 16.15
C ALA A 25 -1.67 8.53 14.88
N MET A 26 -1.99 7.28 14.52
CA MET A 26 -2.83 6.94 13.35
C MET A 26 -4.28 7.43 13.50
N LEU A 27 -4.88 7.22 14.67
CA LEU A 27 -6.22 7.71 14.96
C LEU A 27 -6.26 9.24 14.93
N GLY A 28 -5.25 9.90 15.51
CA GLY A 28 -5.08 11.34 15.48
C GLY A 28 -4.92 11.86 14.05
N PHE A 29 -4.05 11.23 13.25
CA PHE A 29 -3.86 11.56 11.84
C PHE A 29 -5.18 11.45 11.08
N SER A 30 -5.90 10.33 11.23
CA SER A 30 -7.20 10.12 10.60
C SER A 30 -8.24 11.16 11.01
N GLY A 31 -8.25 11.57 12.28
CA GLY A 31 -9.12 12.62 12.80
C GLY A 31 -8.80 13.99 12.18
N VAL A 32 -7.52 14.34 12.11
CA VAL A 32 -7.06 15.59 11.49
C VAL A 32 -7.38 15.59 10.00
N GLU A 33 -7.12 14.50 9.28
CA GLU A 33 -7.46 14.39 7.85
C GLU A 33 -8.98 14.52 7.61
N SER A 34 -9.80 13.91 8.47
CA SER A 34 -11.26 14.02 8.44
C SER A 34 -11.76 15.44 8.76
N SER A 35 -10.95 16.27 9.43
CA SER A 35 -11.31 17.66 9.75
C SER A 35 -11.11 18.64 8.57
N ILE A 36 -10.26 18.29 7.59
CA ILE A 36 -9.91 19.14 6.45
C ILE A 36 -11.16 19.56 5.64
N PRO A 37 -12.11 18.66 5.30
CA PRO A 37 -13.36 19.04 4.65
C PRO A 37 -14.15 20.13 5.39
N PHE A 38 -14.22 20.07 6.73
CA PHE A 38 -14.96 21.04 7.52
C PHE A 38 -14.32 22.41 7.48
N LEU A 39 -12.98 22.47 7.52
CA LEU A 39 -12.26 23.73 7.35
C LEU A 39 -12.49 24.33 5.97
N ALA A 40 -12.52 23.50 4.92
CA ALA A 40 -12.86 23.97 3.58
C ALA A 40 -14.28 24.51 3.54
N LYS A 41 -15.27 23.78 4.09
CA LYS A 41 -16.66 24.26 4.19
C LYS A 41 -16.73 25.62 4.90
N PHE A 42 -16.11 25.73 6.08
CA PHE A 42 -16.05 26.98 6.84
C PHE A 42 -15.47 28.12 6.01
N THR A 43 -14.35 27.88 5.33
CA THR A 43 -13.69 28.89 4.49
C THR A 43 -14.62 29.36 3.36
N PHE A 44 -15.27 28.44 2.64
CA PHE A 44 -16.17 28.80 1.54
C PHE A 44 -17.45 29.50 2.00
N ASP A 45 -18.04 29.07 3.10
CA ASP A 45 -19.27 29.68 3.60
C ASP A 45 -18.99 31.05 4.25
N GLN A 46 -17.99 31.15 5.12
CA GLN A 46 -17.74 32.37 5.91
C GLN A 46 -16.89 33.41 5.16
N VAL A 47 -15.83 32.98 4.49
CA VAL A 47 -14.88 33.89 3.84
C VAL A 47 -15.37 34.29 2.45
N PHE A 48 -15.76 33.33 1.61
CA PHE A 48 -16.09 33.60 0.21
C PHE A 48 -17.56 33.98 0.02
N THR A 49 -18.48 33.29 0.66
CA THR A 49 -19.92 33.54 0.49
C THR A 49 -20.39 34.73 1.32
N GLN A 50 -20.11 34.73 2.62
CA GLN A 50 -20.54 35.80 3.54
C GLN A 50 -19.58 36.99 3.62
N GLN A 51 -18.39 36.90 2.99
CA GLN A 51 -17.37 37.96 2.97
C GLN A 51 -16.97 38.48 4.34
N HIS A 52 -17.00 37.61 5.37
CA HIS A 52 -16.61 37.96 6.73
C HIS A 52 -15.08 38.08 6.83
N ARG A 53 -14.58 39.32 6.87
CA ARG A 53 -13.13 39.60 6.88
C ARG A 53 -12.39 38.97 8.06
N GLU A 54 -13.07 38.84 9.20
CA GLU A 54 -12.51 38.24 10.42
C GLU A 54 -12.39 36.71 10.35
N ALA A 55 -13.16 36.05 9.47
CA ALA A 55 -13.08 34.61 9.28
C ALA A 55 -11.84 34.18 8.47
N LEU A 56 -11.28 35.08 7.65
CA LEU A 56 -10.10 34.80 6.82
C LEU A 56 -8.85 34.45 7.65
N PRO A 57 -8.40 35.26 8.63
CA PRO A 57 -7.25 34.90 9.46
C PRO A 57 -7.48 33.60 10.23
N LEU A 58 -8.71 33.35 10.70
CA LEU A 58 -9.06 32.10 11.37
C LEU A 58 -8.92 30.88 10.44
N ALA A 59 -9.38 31.00 9.19
CA ALA A 59 -9.22 29.95 8.19
C ALA A 59 -7.74 29.69 7.88
N VAL A 60 -6.93 30.74 7.71
CA VAL A 60 -5.48 30.61 7.44
C VAL A 60 -4.76 29.94 8.62
N VAL A 61 -5.00 30.39 9.85
CA VAL A 61 -4.44 29.78 11.06
C VAL A 61 -4.90 28.33 11.17
N GLY A 62 -6.19 28.05 10.91
CA GLY A 62 -6.73 26.70 10.86
C GLY A 62 -5.99 25.80 9.88
N VAL A 63 -5.73 26.27 8.66
CA VAL A 63 -4.97 25.51 7.65
C VAL A 63 -3.56 25.21 8.14
N LEU A 64 -2.86 26.21 8.69
CA LEU A 64 -1.49 26.03 9.19
C LEU A 64 -1.44 25.04 10.37
N VAL A 65 -2.37 25.16 11.32
CA VAL A 65 -2.47 24.26 12.47
C VAL A 65 -2.77 22.84 12.02
N LEU A 66 -3.76 22.65 11.13
CA LEU A 66 -4.06 21.32 10.60
C LEU A 66 -2.89 20.74 9.80
N ALA A 67 -2.17 21.55 9.02
CA ALA A 67 -1.00 21.08 8.27
C ALA A 67 0.12 20.59 9.19
N VAL A 68 0.43 21.35 10.25
CA VAL A 68 1.44 20.97 11.26
C VAL A 68 1.01 19.72 12.02
N LEU A 69 -0.24 19.67 12.49
CA LEU A 69 -0.77 18.50 13.20
C LEU A 69 -0.78 17.26 12.31
N ARG A 70 -1.25 17.40 11.06
CA ARG A 70 -1.27 16.32 10.08
C ARG A 70 0.13 15.79 9.84
N GLY A 71 1.09 16.68 9.53
CA GLY A 71 2.48 16.28 9.26
C GLY A 71 3.14 15.63 10.47
N GLY A 72 2.92 16.18 11.68
CA GLY A 72 3.48 15.62 12.92
C GLY A 72 2.90 14.24 13.27
N LEU A 73 1.60 14.05 13.10
CA LEU A 73 0.93 12.78 13.36
C LEU A 73 1.25 11.72 12.30
N ASP A 74 1.33 12.11 11.02
CA ASP A 74 1.75 11.22 9.92
C ASP A 74 3.17 10.73 10.18
N PHE A 75 4.10 11.65 10.46
CA PHE A 75 5.48 11.34 10.81
C PHE A 75 5.57 10.41 12.02
N ALA A 76 4.86 10.72 13.11
CA ALA A 76 4.87 9.89 14.31
C ALA A 76 4.33 8.47 14.01
N SER A 77 3.24 8.37 13.25
CA SER A 77 2.65 7.08 12.88
C SER A 77 3.58 6.24 12.00
N GLU A 78 4.22 6.84 10.99
CA GLU A 78 5.14 6.16 10.08
C GLU A 78 6.42 5.74 10.81
N TYR A 79 7.03 6.65 11.57
CA TYR A 79 8.26 6.36 12.32
C TYR A 79 8.06 5.27 13.37
N LEU A 80 6.99 5.34 14.17
CA LEU A 80 6.73 4.33 15.20
C LEU A 80 6.42 2.97 14.58
N THR A 81 5.71 2.95 13.46
CA THR A 81 5.44 1.72 12.70
C THR A 81 6.72 1.08 12.19
N ASP A 82 7.60 1.86 11.55
CA ASP A 82 8.89 1.37 11.05
C ASP A 82 9.77 0.88 12.20
N TRP A 83 9.82 1.64 13.30
CA TRP A 83 10.58 1.27 14.49
C TRP A 83 10.12 -0.07 15.08
N ILE A 84 8.80 -0.27 15.24
CA ILE A 84 8.23 -1.55 15.71
C ILE A 84 8.60 -2.67 14.74
N GLY A 85 8.45 -2.44 13.43
CA GLY A 85 8.80 -3.41 12.40
C GLY A 85 10.27 -3.83 12.45
N GLN A 86 11.19 -2.87 12.58
CA GLN A 86 12.62 -3.14 12.67
C GLN A 86 13.00 -3.83 13.98
N ARG A 87 12.33 -3.50 15.08
CA ARG A 87 12.61 -4.14 16.36
C ARG A 87 12.24 -5.62 16.33
N VAL A 88 11.07 -5.96 15.79
CA VAL A 88 10.65 -7.35 15.58
C VAL A 88 11.65 -8.11 14.70
N VAL A 89 12.12 -7.51 13.60
CA VAL A 89 13.15 -8.12 12.73
C VAL A 89 14.44 -8.38 13.48
N THR A 90 14.87 -7.40 14.29
CA THR A 90 16.09 -7.50 15.09
C THR A 90 16.01 -8.68 16.05
N ASP A 91 14.91 -8.80 16.77
CA ASP A 91 14.74 -9.85 17.77
C ASP A 91 14.54 -11.24 17.14
N LEU A 92 13.85 -11.34 16.00
CA LEU A 92 13.79 -12.58 15.22
C LEU A 92 15.18 -13.01 14.72
N ARG A 93 16.01 -12.09 14.24
CA ARG A 93 17.39 -12.40 13.81
C ARG A 93 18.25 -12.87 14.98
N ASN A 94 18.12 -12.25 16.14
CA ASN A 94 18.82 -12.68 17.36
C ASN A 94 18.38 -14.08 17.79
N GLU A 95 17.08 -14.37 17.79
CA GLU A 95 16.55 -15.68 18.16
C GLU A 95 17.00 -16.78 17.18
N LEU A 96 16.90 -16.52 15.87
CA LEU A 96 17.35 -17.46 14.84
C LEU A 96 18.85 -17.73 14.95
N THR A 97 19.65 -16.68 15.15
CA THR A 97 21.11 -16.83 15.29
C THR A 97 21.46 -17.60 16.56
N SER A 98 20.79 -17.31 17.69
CA SER A 98 20.96 -18.06 18.94
C SER A 98 20.55 -19.53 18.80
N HIS A 99 19.47 -19.80 18.08
CA HIS A 99 19.03 -21.16 17.79
C HIS A 99 20.04 -21.91 16.91
N MET A 100 20.59 -21.25 15.89
CA MET A 100 21.63 -21.82 15.03
C MET A 100 22.86 -22.28 15.80
N GLN A 101 23.29 -21.54 16.82
CA GLN A 101 24.45 -21.93 17.65
C GLN A 101 24.20 -23.18 18.50
N ARG A 102 22.93 -23.60 18.67
CA ARG A 102 22.53 -24.81 19.40
C ARG A 102 22.28 -26.02 18.49
N LEU A 103 22.32 -25.84 17.17
CA LEU A 103 22.10 -26.92 16.21
C LEU A 103 23.34 -27.80 16.09
N ASP A 104 23.12 -29.07 15.76
CA ASP A 104 24.18 -30.02 15.54
C ASP A 104 24.89 -29.80 14.19
N LEU A 105 26.12 -30.29 14.08
CA LEU A 105 26.89 -30.26 12.83
C LEU A 105 26.16 -31.01 11.69
N ALA A 106 25.31 -31.99 12.02
CA ALA A 106 24.53 -32.73 11.03
C ALA A 106 23.51 -31.83 10.31
N PHE A 107 22.93 -30.84 10.96
CA PHE A 107 22.11 -29.82 10.31
C PHE A 107 22.89 -29.04 9.26
N PHE A 108 24.08 -28.53 9.63
CA PHE A 108 24.93 -27.74 8.74
C PHE A 108 25.48 -28.55 7.55
N ASN A 109 25.69 -29.85 7.72
CA ASN A 109 26.08 -30.73 6.63
C ASN A 109 24.95 -31.02 5.63
N ARG A 110 23.68 -30.86 6.03
CA ARG A 110 22.50 -31.11 5.18
C ARG A 110 22.00 -29.86 4.46
N GLN A 111 22.35 -28.66 4.93
CA GLN A 111 21.82 -27.39 4.42
C GLN A 111 22.92 -26.53 3.82
N ARG A 112 22.64 -25.87 2.68
CA ARG A 112 23.64 -24.98 2.07
C ARG A 112 23.78 -23.70 2.90
N ALA A 113 25.00 -23.27 3.20
CA ALA A 113 25.27 -22.06 3.97
C ALA A 113 24.52 -20.82 3.42
N GLY A 114 24.47 -20.66 2.09
CA GLY A 114 23.72 -19.56 1.46
C GLY A 114 22.20 -19.60 1.70
N GLN A 115 21.59 -20.79 1.84
CA GLN A 115 20.18 -20.92 2.20
C GLN A 115 19.92 -20.51 3.63
N ILE A 116 20.82 -20.85 4.56
CA ILE A 116 20.74 -20.45 5.96
C ILE A 116 20.84 -18.93 6.09
N VAL A 117 21.84 -18.32 5.43
CA VAL A 117 22.01 -16.86 5.41
C VAL A 117 20.76 -16.18 4.84
N SER A 118 20.23 -16.66 3.71
CA SER A 118 19.01 -16.10 3.09
C SER A 118 17.79 -16.16 4.00
N ARG A 119 17.65 -17.20 4.83
CA ARG A 119 16.53 -17.30 5.78
C ARG A 119 16.61 -16.20 6.84
N VAL A 120 17.79 -15.98 7.41
CA VAL A 120 17.99 -14.97 8.48
C VAL A 120 17.92 -13.53 7.94
N THR A 121 18.36 -13.30 6.71
CA THR A 121 18.38 -11.96 6.11
C THR A 121 17.09 -11.64 5.37
N THR A 122 16.85 -12.35 4.25
CA THR A 122 15.76 -12.08 3.31
C THR A 122 14.42 -12.53 3.86
N ASP A 123 14.29 -13.77 4.34
CA ASP A 123 12.98 -14.31 4.73
C ASP A 123 12.43 -13.61 5.99
N VAL A 124 13.27 -13.30 6.98
CA VAL A 124 12.87 -12.47 8.14
C VAL A 124 12.40 -11.07 7.71
N SER A 125 13.05 -10.47 6.71
CA SER A 125 12.62 -9.16 6.19
C SER A 125 11.27 -9.24 5.46
N LEU A 126 11.01 -10.36 4.76
CA LEU A 126 9.71 -10.61 4.13
C LEU A 126 8.58 -10.79 5.15
N VAL A 127 8.87 -11.42 6.29
CA VAL A 127 7.93 -11.54 7.41
C VAL A 127 7.52 -10.15 7.93
N ARG A 128 8.47 -9.22 8.08
CA ARG A 128 8.18 -7.82 8.46
C ARG A 128 7.22 -7.14 7.48
N GLY A 129 7.55 -7.19 6.19
CA GLY A 129 6.77 -6.51 5.15
C GLY A 129 5.31 -6.99 5.06
N THR A 130 5.03 -8.17 5.62
CA THR A 130 3.70 -8.78 5.51
C THR A 130 2.92 -8.82 6.82
N VAL A 131 3.58 -9.00 7.94
CA VAL A 131 2.90 -9.04 9.24
C VAL A 131 2.86 -7.65 9.85
N THR A 132 3.95 -6.88 9.80
CA THR A 132 3.97 -5.55 10.41
C THR A 132 3.44 -4.51 9.43
N ASP A 133 4.10 -4.33 8.28
CA ASP A 133 3.77 -3.20 7.39
C ASP A 133 2.37 -3.35 6.77
N ALA A 134 1.97 -4.57 6.35
CA ALA A 134 0.66 -4.80 5.76
C ALA A 134 -0.50 -4.72 6.78
N LEU A 135 -0.33 -5.20 8.02
CA LEU A 135 -1.39 -5.08 9.04
C LEU A 135 -1.54 -3.63 9.51
N THR A 136 -0.43 -2.94 9.72
CA THR A 136 -0.46 -1.56 10.18
C THR A 136 -1.05 -0.63 9.13
N SER A 137 -0.64 -0.78 7.86
CA SER A 137 -1.25 -0.03 6.76
C SER A 137 -2.73 -0.35 6.57
N LEU A 138 -3.15 -1.62 6.72
CA LEU A 138 -4.58 -1.95 6.72
C LEU A 138 -5.34 -1.23 7.83
N PHE A 139 -4.82 -1.25 9.05
CA PHE A 139 -5.48 -0.62 10.19
C PHE A 139 -5.62 0.89 9.99
N GLU A 140 -4.55 1.52 9.52
CA GLU A 140 -4.51 2.93 9.18
C GLU A 140 -5.50 3.28 8.06
N ASP A 141 -5.46 2.57 6.94
CA ASP A 141 -6.35 2.81 5.80
C ASP A 141 -7.83 2.58 6.17
N ILE A 142 -8.14 1.56 6.99
CA ILE A 142 -9.50 1.30 7.48
C ILE A 142 -9.98 2.45 8.36
N THR A 143 -9.13 2.94 9.27
CA THR A 143 -9.48 4.04 10.16
C THR A 143 -9.75 5.32 9.36
N ARG A 144 -8.84 5.67 8.43
CA ARG A 144 -9.00 6.81 7.53
C ARG A 144 -10.29 6.69 6.71
N LEU A 145 -10.56 5.50 6.16
CA LEU A 145 -11.78 5.24 5.39
C LEU A 145 -13.04 5.44 6.24
N ILE A 146 -13.10 4.88 7.45
CA ILE A 146 -14.25 5.03 8.35
C ILE A 146 -14.47 6.49 8.71
N GLY A 147 -13.41 7.22 9.06
CA GLY A 147 -13.48 8.64 9.39
C GLY A 147 -14.03 9.48 8.23
N LEU A 148 -13.48 9.31 7.03
CA LEU A 148 -13.91 10.05 5.85
C LEU A 148 -15.32 9.67 5.37
N VAL A 149 -15.71 8.40 5.48
CA VAL A 149 -17.10 7.97 5.20
C VAL A 149 -18.07 8.64 6.18
N ALA A 150 -17.73 8.67 7.47
CA ALA A 150 -18.57 9.32 8.48
C ALA A 150 -18.72 10.82 8.18
N VAL A 151 -17.64 11.51 7.78
CA VAL A 151 -17.69 12.91 7.36
C VAL A 151 -18.52 13.09 6.09
N ALA A 152 -18.37 12.22 5.09
CA ALA A 152 -19.14 12.30 3.85
C ALA A 152 -20.65 12.18 4.12
N VAL A 153 -21.05 11.20 4.94
CA VAL A 153 -22.46 10.99 5.33
C VAL A 153 -22.98 12.15 6.16
N TYR A 154 -22.18 12.67 7.10
CA TYR A 154 -22.56 13.83 7.91
C TYR A 154 -22.74 15.10 7.07
N MET A 155 -21.88 15.32 6.08
CA MET A 155 -21.97 16.49 5.20
C MET A 155 -23.18 16.41 4.27
N ASP A 156 -23.35 15.28 3.60
CA ASP A 156 -24.46 15.06 2.67
C ASP A 156 -24.71 13.56 2.45
N TRP A 157 -25.74 13.04 3.11
CA TRP A 157 -26.10 11.63 3.02
C TRP A 157 -26.57 11.21 1.62
N VAL A 158 -27.12 12.12 0.80
CA VAL A 158 -27.59 11.81 -0.57
C VAL A 158 -26.40 11.66 -1.50
N LEU A 159 -25.47 12.62 -1.46
CA LEU A 159 -24.23 12.53 -2.23
C LEU A 159 -23.35 11.37 -1.75
N ALA A 160 -23.32 11.09 -0.43
CA ALA A 160 -22.62 9.94 0.13
C ALA A 160 -23.18 8.62 -0.40
N LEU A 161 -24.51 8.47 -0.49
CA LEU A 161 -25.14 7.27 -1.04
C LEU A 161 -24.79 7.07 -2.52
N LEU A 162 -24.76 8.16 -3.30
CA LEU A 162 -24.30 8.14 -4.68
C LEU A 162 -22.84 7.71 -4.78
N ALA A 163 -21.97 8.23 -3.91
CA ALA A 163 -20.57 7.81 -3.84
C ALA A 163 -20.43 6.32 -3.47
N VAL A 164 -21.20 5.82 -2.49
CA VAL A 164 -21.22 4.40 -2.09
C VAL A 164 -21.59 3.48 -3.25
N VAL A 165 -22.38 3.92 -4.22
CA VAL A 165 -22.66 3.16 -5.45
C VAL A 165 -21.50 3.25 -6.45
N LEU A 166 -20.88 4.42 -6.58
CA LEU A 166 -19.76 4.64 -7.50
C LEU A 166 -18.49 3.88 -7.11
N PHE A 167 -18.18 3.77 -5.81
CA PHE A 167 -16.96 3.10 -5.34
C PHE A 167 -16.89 1.60 -5.71
N PRO A 168 -17.92 0.76 -5.50
CA PRO A 168 -17.95 -0.62 -5.97
C PRO A 168 -17.81 -0.76 -7.48
N VAL A 169 -18.49 0.10 -8.25
CA VAL A 169 -18.40 0.11 -9.72
C VAL A 169 -16.96 0.42 -10.14
N ALA A 170 -16.32 1.40 -9.49
CA ALA A 170 -14.91 1.73 -9.74
C ALA A 170 -13.94 0.63 -9.25
N GLY A 171 -14.33 -0.13 -8.22
CA GLY A 171 -13.56 -1.24 -7.68
C GLY A 171 -13.51 -2.47 -8.60
N LEU A 172 -14.52 -2.70 -9.44
CA LEU A 172 -14.59 -3.87 -10.33
C LEU A 172 -13.43 -3.90 -11.35
N PRO A 173 -13.17 -2.84 -12.15
CA PRO A 173 -11.99 -2.81 -13.01
C PRO A 173 -10.69 -2.90 -12.22
N LEU A 174 -10.58 -2.21 -11.08
CA LEU A 174 -9.36 -2.25 -10.27
C LEU A 174 -9.03 -3.67 -9.82
N ARG A 175 -10.03 -4.48 -9.44
CA ARG A 175 -9.87 -5.91 -9.13
C ARG A 175 -9.41 -6.72 -10.35
N TYR A 176 -9.98 -6.47 -11.53
CA TYR A 176 -9.60 -7.14 -12.77
C TYR A 176 -8.15 -6.84 -13.18
N PHE A 177 -7.74 -5.56 -13.21
CA PHE A 177 -6.37 -5.16 -13.54
C PHE A 177 -5.38 -5.67 -12.50
N SER A 178 -5.73 -5.63 -11.22
CA SER A 178 -4.91 -6.23 -10.17
C SER A 178 -4.71 -7.73 -10.41
N LYS A 179 -5.73 -8.47 -10.87
CA LYS A 179 -5.58 -9.89 -11.23
C LYS A 179 -4.64 -10.12 -12.40
N GLN A 180 -4.75 -9.31 -13.45
CA GLN A 180 -3.86 -9.39 -14.62
C GLN A 180 -2.41 -9.04 -14.25
N LEU A 181 -2.19 -7.96 -13.50
CA LEU A 181 -0.86 -7.58 -13.00
C LEU A 181 -0.22 -8.68 -12.17
N ARG A 182 -1.00 -9.40 -11.35
CA ARG A 182 -0.53 -10.58 -10.59
C ARG A 182 -0.08 -11.71 -11.51
N GLN A 183 -0.88 -12.05 -12.51
CA GLN A 183 -0.55 -13.13 -13.45
C GLN A 183 0.72 -12.80 -14.25
N THR A 184 0.83 -11.57 -14.76
CA THR A 184 2.04 -11.12 -15.47
C THR A 184 3.25 -11.08 -14.54
N GLY A 185 3.09 -10.60 -13.30
CA GLY A 185 4.17 -10.57 -12.31
C GLY A 185 4.74 -11.94 -11.95
N ARG A 186 3.90 -12.98 -11.84
CA ARG A 186 4.35 -14.37 -11.65
C ARG A 186 5.17 -14.85 -12.84
N GLY A 187 4.68 -14.64 -14.06
CA GLY A 187 5.42 -15.00 -15.27
C GLY A 187 6.76 -14.27 -15.39
N MET A 188 6.85 -13.02 -14.95
CA MET A 188 8.11 -12.26 -14.91
C MET A 188 9.11 -12.87 -13.92
N GLN A 189 8.67 -13.23 -12.70
CA GLN A 189 9.53 -13.89 -11.71
C GLN A 189 10.05 -15.24 -12.21
N GLU A 190 9.19 -16.06 -12.82
CA GLU A 190 9.60 -17.32 -13.47
C GLU A 190 10.58 -17.09 -14.64
N GLY A 191 10.37 -16.02 -15.42
CA GLY A 191 11.25 -15.63 -16.51
C GLY A 191 12.64 -15.21 -16.03
N ILE A 192 12.71 -14.40 -14.97
CA ILE A 192 13.96 -14.01 -14.32
C ILE A 192 14.68 -15.22 -13.74
N GLY A 193 13.94 -16.12 -13.05
CA GLY A 193 14.50 -17.36 -12.52
C GLY A 193 15.14 -18.23 -13.60
N ARG A 194 14.50 -18.35 -14.77
CA ARG A 194 15.05 -19.08 -15.93
C ARG A 194 16.31 -18.40 -16.50
N LEU A 195 16.32 -17.08 -16.65
CA LEU A 195 17.52 -16.36 -17.11
C LEU A 195 18.69 -16.55 -16.13
N ASN A 196 18.43 -16.48 -14.82
CA ASN A 196 19.46 -16.70 -13.80
C ASN A 196 20.01 -18.13 -13.85
N ALA A 197 19.16 -19.14 -14.04
CA ALA A 197 19.60 -20.52 -14.21
C ALA A 197 20.48 -20.69 -15.46
N MET A 198 20.05 -20.15 -16.61
CA MET A 198 20.84 -20.19 -17.85
C MET A 198 22.20 -19.48 -17.71
N LEU A 199 22.24 -18.32 -17.04
CA LEU A 199 23.50 -17.63 -16.77
C LEU A 199 24.40 -18.46 -15.86
N HIS A 200 23.85 -19.11 -14.84
CA HIS A 200 24.61 -19.99 -13.96
C HIS A 200 25.19 -21.19 -14.71
N GLU A 201 24.39 -21.85 -15.55
CA GLU A 201 24.80 -22.95 -16.43
C GLU A 201 25.88 -22.51 -17.42
N ASN A 202 25.69 -21.38 -18.09
CA ASN A 202 26.63 -20.87 -19.09
C ASN A 202 27.96 -20.42 -18.47
N VAL A 203 27.94 -19.86 -17.26
CA VAL A 203 29.18 -19.48 -16.56
C VAL A 203 29.94 -20.72 -16.08
N GLN A 204 29.27 -21.70 -15.48
CA GLN A 204 29.92 -22.93 -15.01
C GLN A 204 30.39 -23.83 -16.17
N GLY A 205 29.56 -23.94 -17.21
CA GLY A 205 29.76 -24.77 -18.38
C GLY A 205 30.51 -24.07 -19.52
N ASN A 206 31.03 -22.86 -19.33
CA ASN A 206 31.63 -22.06 -20.41
C ASN A 206 32.73 -22.82 -21.17
N ARG A 207 33.54 -23.62 -20.48
CA ARG A 207 34.56 -24.46 -21.12
C ARG A 207 33.96 -25.46 -22.11
N VAL A 208 32.81 -26.06 -21.77
CA VAL A 208 32.08 -26.99 -22.64
C VAL A 208 31.49 -26.23 -23.83
N VAL A 209 30.85 -25.09 -23.59
CA VAL A 209 30.29 -24.24 -24.67
C VAL A 209 31.37 -23.86 -25.69
N LYS A 210 32.56 -23.44 -25.21
CA LYS A 210 33.72 -23.13 -26.05
C LYS A 210 34.29 -24.34 -26.78
N ALA A 211 34.39 -25.49 -26.10
CA ALA A 211 34.93 -26.70 -26.70
C ALA A 211 34.08 -27.21 -27.88
N PHE A 212 32.76 -27.00 -27.83
CA PHE A 212 31.83 -27.40 -28.89
C PHE A 212 31.44 -26.26 -29.85
N GLY A 213 32.01 -25.05 -29.71
CA GLY A 213 31.71 -23.90 -30.57
C GLY A 213 30.25 -23.44 -30.53
N GLN A 214 29.58 -23.59 -29.38
CA GLN A 214 28.13 -23.36 -29.21
C GLN A 214 27.78 -21.94 -28.72
N GLU A 215 28.71 -20.98 -28.74
CA GLU A 215 28.47 -19.65 -28.16
C GLU A 215 27.29 -18.92 -28.79
N ARG A 216 27.16 -19.01 -30.12
CA ARG A 216 26.07 -18.37 -30.85
C ARG A 216 24.73 -19.00 -30.50
N SER A 217 24.67 -20.32 -30.37
CA SER A 217 23.44 -21.04 -29.99
C SER A 217 22.99 -20.64 -28.59
N GLU A 218 23.91 -20.59 -27.63
CA GLU A 218 23.59 -20.16 -26.26
C GLU A 218 23.19 -18.68 -26.19
N GLN A 219 23.82 -17.82 -27.00
CA GLN A 219 23.43 -16.41 -27.12
C GLN A 219 22.02 -16.25 -27.70
N GLU A 220 21.68 -16.98 -28.77
CA GLU A 220 20.35 -16.97 -29.39
C GLU A 220 19.29 -17.48 -28.40
N ARG A 221 19.57 -18.59 -27.71
CA ARG A 221 18.69 -19.15 -26.66
C ARG A 221 18.45 -18.13 -25.53
N PHE A 222 19.50 -17.47 -25.04
CA PHE A 222 19.37 -16.42 -24.03
C PHE A 222 18.53 -15.25 -24.56
N HIS A 223 18.78 -14.80 -25.79
CA HIS A 223 18.06 -13.71 -26.43
C HIS A 223 16.55 -14.01 -26.54
N GLU A 224 16.16 -15.21 -26.93
CA GLU A 224 14.74 -15.61 -27.00
C GLU A 224 14.04 -15.58 -25.64
N HIS A 225 14.70 -16.07 -24.59
CA HIS A 225 14.16 -16.01 -23.23
C HIS A 225 14.08 -14.57 -22.71
N ASN A 226 15.09 -13.75 -23.01
CA ASN A 226 15.09 -12.35 -22.63
C ASN A 226 14.00 -11.55 -23.36
N LEU A 227 13.77 -11.81 -24.65
CA LEU A 227 12.67 -11.20 -25.41
C LEU A 227 11.28 -11.63 -24.90
N ARG A 228 11.13 -12.87 -24.44
CA ARG A 228 9.90 -13.31 -23.76
C ARG A 228 9.69 -12.54 -22.46
N LEU A 229 10.74 -12.37 -21.67
CA LEU A 229 10.67 -11.57 -20.44
C LEU A 229 10.36 -10.10 -20.74
N PHE A 230 11.00 -9.50 -21.75
CA PHE A 230 10.70 -8.15 -22.22
C PHE A 230 9.22 -7.97 -22.59
N ARG A 231 8.64 -8.91 -23.34
CA ARG A 231 7.20 -8.89 -23.68
C ARG A 231 6.30 -8.92 -22.44
N LEU A 232 6.69 -9.65 -21.40
CA LEU A 232 5.97 -9.64 -20.12
C LEU A 232 6.10 -8.29 -19.42
N TYR A 233 7.28 -7.68 -19.39
CA TYR A 233 7.47 -6.32 -18.89
C TYR A 233 6.60 -5.30 -19.64
N MET A 234 6.57 -5.37 -20.98
CA MET A 234 5.75 -4.46 -21.79
C MET A 234 4.25 -4.67 -21.56
N ARG A 235 3.79 -5.92 -21.43
CA ARG A 235 2.40 -6.21 -21.05
C ARG A 235 2.07 -5.65 -19.67
N GLN A 236 2.97 -5.78 -18.69
CA GLN A 236 2.78 -5.20 -17.36
C GLN A 236 2.74 -3.67 -17.41
N SER A 237 3.63 -3.06 -18.18
CA SER A 237 3.69 -1.61 -18.39
C SER A 237 2.38 -1.10 -19.00
N LEU A 238 1.89 -1.76 -20.06
CA LEU A 238 0.61 -1.43 -20.68
C LEU A 238 -0.55 -1.54 -19.69
N LEU A 239 -0.62 -2.61 -18.90
CA LEU A 239 -1.65 -2.78 -17.86
C LEU A 239 -1.61 -1.69 -16.77
N ARG A 240 -0.43 -1.14 -16.47
CA ARG A 240 -0.26 -0.02 -15.52
C ARG A 240 -0.58 1.33 -16.13
N ALA A 241 -0.31 1.49 -17.44
CA ALA A 241 -0.49 2.75 -18.16
C ALA A 241 -1.96 3.04 -18.46
N VAL A 242 -2.85 2.04 -18.48
CA VAL A 242 -4.28 2.27 -18.73
C VAL A 242 -4.89 3.08 -17.58
N PRO A 243 -5.34 4.33 -17.82
CA PRO A 243 -5.79 5.24 -16.77
C PRO A 243 -7.25 5.01 -16.37
N ILE A 244 -7.65 3.75 -16.21
CA ILE A 244 -9.05 3.39 -15.92
C ILE A 244 -9.49 3.95 -14.58
N THR A 245 -8.59 3.99 -13.60
CA THR A 245 -8.92 4.55 -12.28
C THR A 245 -9.15 6.06 -12.35
N GLU A 246 -8.37 6.77 -13.15
CA GLU A 246 -8.46 8.22 -13.37
C GLU A 246 -9.72 8.56 -14.18
N LEU A 247 -10.04 7.76 -15.21
CA LEU A 247 -11.25 7.95 -16.02
C LEU A 247 -12.52 7.71 -15.19
N LEU A 248 -12.54 6.66 -14.36
CA LEU A 248 -13.63 6.41 -13.42
C LEU A 248 -13.77 7.52 -12.37
N ALA A 249 -12.66 7.99 -11.81
CA ALA A 249 -12.66 9.13 -10.90
C ALA A 249 -13.20 10.38 -11.58
N GLY A 250 -12.82 10.64 -12.84
CA GLY A 250 -13.34 11.74 -13.64
C GLY A 250 -14.85 11.65 -13.87
N ILE A 251 -15.37 10.47 -14.22
CA ILE A 251 -16.83 10.24 -14.38
C ILE A 251 -17.55 10.46 -13.04
N ALA A 252 -17.01 9.93 -11.94
CA ALA A 252 -17.58 10.12 -10.61
C ALA A 252 -17.65 11.60 -10.25
N VAL A 253 -16.54 12.33 -10.38
CA VAL A 253 -16.45 13.76 -10.12
C VAL A 253 -17.41 14.54 -11.02
N ALA A 254 -17.51 14.22 -12.31
CA ALA A 254 -18.46 14.85 -13.22
C ALA A 254 -19.92 14.66 -12.77
N GLY A 255 -20.29 13.44 -12.36
CA GLY A 255 -21.63 13.16 -11.82
C GLY A 255 -21.93 13.93 -10.53
N ILE A 256 -20.95 14.03 -9.63
CA ILE A 256 -21.06 14.79 -8.38
C ILE A 256 -21.16 16.29 -8.66
N ILE A 257 -20.37 16.82 -9.60
CA ILE A 257 -20.46 18.23 -10.02
C ILE A 257 -21.82 18.52 -10.62
N TYR A 258 -22.34 17.64 -11.48
CA TYR A 258 -23.66 17.83 -12.08
C TYR A 258 -24.76 17.87 -11.02
N TYR A 259 -24.86 16.84 -10.17
CA TYR A 259 -25.91 16.74 -9.17
C TYR A 259 -25.74 17.75 -8.01
N GLY A 260 -24.53 17.85 -7.47
CA GLY A 260 -24.20 18.77 -6.37
C GLY A 260 -24.25 20.22 -6.81
N GLY A 261 -23.73 20.53 -8.01
CA GLY A 261 -23.81 21.87 -8.60
C GLY A 261 -25.25 22.30 -8.88
N ALA A 262 -26.07 21.43 -9.49
CA ALA A 262 -27.50 21.71 -9.68
C ALA A 262 -28.22 21.99 -8.35
N SER A 263 -27.86 21.25 -7.29
CA SER A 263 -28.43 21.43 -5.95
C SER A 263 -28.02 22.75 -5.28
N VAL A 264 -26.79 23.21 -5.51
CA VAL A 264 -26.30 24.52 -5.05
C VAL A 264 -26.99 25.64 -5.82
N ILE A 265 -27.14 25.51 -7.14
CA ILE A 265 -27.88 26.48 -7.98
C ILE A 265 -29.34 26.58 -7.54
N ALA A 266 -29.96 25.46 -7.18
CA ALA A 266 -31.33 25.43 -6.65
C ALA A 266 -31.46 25.98 -5.21
N GLY A 267 -30.36 26.41 -4.58
CA GLY A 267 -30.36 26.97 -3.22
C GLY A 267 -30.58 25.95 -2.10
N THR A 268 -30.65 24.65 -2.42
CA THR A 268 -30.86 23.59 -1.42
C THR A 268 -29.61 23.28 -0.60
N ARG A 269 -28.44 23.74 -1.06
CA ARG A 269 -27.13 23.46 -0.46
C ARG A 269 -26.23 24.68 -0.54
N THR A 270 -25.43 24.88 0.51
CA THR A 270 -24.37 25.90 0.54
C THR A 270 -23.18 25.47 -0.33
N GLN A 271 -22.49 26.45 -0.95
CA GLN A 271 -21.29 26.19 -1.73
C GLN A 271 -20.18 25.51 -0.90
N GLY A 272 -20.00 25.89 0.38
CA GLY A 272 -18.99 25.28 1.23
C GLY A 272 -19.28 23.82 1.56
N ALA A 273 -20.55 23.44 1.78
CA ALA A 273 -20.92 22.03 1.96
C ALA A 273 -20.58 21.18 0.74
N PHE A 274 -20.83 21.70 -0.47
CA PHE A 274 -20.48 21.00 -1.71
C PHE A 274 -18.97 20.84 -1.87
N ILE A 275 -18.18 21.90 -1.67
CA ILE A 275 -16.72 21.84 -1.77
C ILE A 275 -16.12 20.92 -0.70
N GLY A 276 -16.60 21.01 0.54
CA GLY A 276 -16.19 20.11 1.62
C GLY A 276 -16.45 18.64 1.26
N PHE A 277 -17.62 18.34 0.68
CA PHE A 277 -17.94 16.99 0.22
C PHE A 277 -17.00 16.51 -0.90
N VAL A 278 -16.73 17.36 -1.90
CA VAL A 278 -15.80 17.04 -3.00
C VAL A 278 -14.39 16.74 -2.46
N ILE A 279 -13.89 17.54 -1.51
CA ILE A 279 -12.59 17.30 -0.86
C ILE A 279 -12.61 15.98 -0.09
N THR A 280 -13.69 15.68 0.64
CA THR A 280 -13.85 14.41 1.37
C THR A 280 -13.71 13.22 0.43
N LEU A 281 -14.31 13.28 -0.77
CA LEU A 281 -14.20 12.20 -1.75
C LEU A 281 -12.80 12.04 -2.33
N PHE A 282 -12.09 13.14 -2.59
CA PHE A 282 -10.69 13.06 -3.02
C PHE A 282 -9.80 12.42 -1.96
N LEU A 283 -9.98 12.78 -0.69
CA LEU A 283 -9.25 12.16 0.42
C LEU A 283 -9.62 10.68 0.58
N LEU A 284 -10.88 10.31 0.34
CA LEU A 284 -11.37 8.93 0.48
C LEU A 284 -10.82 7.99 -0.62
N TYR A 285 -10.44 8.52 -1.78
CA TYR A 285 -9.96 7.75 -2.91
C TYR A 285 -8.66 6.98 -2.63
N GLU A 286 -7.70 7.60 -1.94
CA GLU A 286 -6.40 6.97 -1.65
C GLU A 286 -6.51 5.75 -0.72
N PRO A 287 -7.09 5.84 0.50
CA PRO A 287 -7.22 4.68 1.39
C PRO A 287 -8.08 3.57 0.77
N PHE A 288 -9.13 3.92 0.00
CA PHE A 288 -9.91 2.96 -0.76
C PHE A 288 -9.04 2.19 -1.78
N LYS A 289 -8.21 2.90 -2.57
CA LYS A 289 -7.31 2.31 -3.56
C LYS A 289 -6.25 1.43 -2.91
N ARG A 290 -5.72 1.84 -1.75
CA ARG A 290 -4.76 1.05 -0.97
C ARG A 290 -5.39 -0.24 -0.45
N LEU A 291 -6.57 -0.18 0.16
CA LEU A 291 -7.30 -1.38 0.66
C LEU A 291 -7.56 -2.43 -0.43
N VAL A 292 -7.95 -2.01 -1.64
CA VAL A 292 -8.15 -2.94 -2.76
C VAL A 292 -6.85 -3.62 -3.17
N ARG A 293 -5.70 -2.97 -2.99
CA ARG A 293 -4.36 -3.50 -3.31
C ARG A 293 -3.77 -4.37 -2.19
N THR A 294 -3.99 -4.02 -0.92
CA THR A 294 -3.33 -4.64 0.25
C THR A 294 -3.68 -6.11 0.45
N ASN A 295 -4.82 -6.60 -0.09
CA ASN A 295 -5.16 -8.03 -0.11
C ASN A 295 -4.03 -8.92 -0.70
N TYR A 296 -3.16 -8.36 -1.55
CA TYR A 296 -2.03 -9.09 -2.13
C TYR A 296 -0.77 -9.12 -1.25
N ALA A 297 -0.44 -8.03 -0.56
CA ALA A 297 0.75 -7.96 0.31
C ALA A 297 0.68 -9.01 1.42
N ILE A 298 -0.52 -9.15 2.02
CA ILE A 298 -0.82 -10.16 3.05
C ILE A 298 -0.62 -11.57 2.51
N GLN A 299 -1.06 -11.85 1.28
CA GLN A 299 -0.90 -13.16 0.66
C GLN A 299 0.56 -13.50 0.34
N GLN A 300 1.42 -12.52 0.04
CA GLN A 300 2.81 -12.76 -0.33
C GLN A 300 3.69 -13.19 0.84
N GLY A 301 3.72 -12.49 1.97
CA GLY A 301 4.53 -12.98 3.11
C GLY A 301 3.85 -14.03 3.98
N LEU A 302 2.59 -14.40 3.73
CA LEU A 302 2.11 -15.70 4.19
C LEU A 302 2.98 -16.83 3.62
N ALA A 303 3.36 -16.74 2.34
CA ALA A 303 4.26 -17.71 1.72
C ALA A 303 5.72 -17.61 2.21
N GLY A 304 6.14 -16.45 2.73
CA GLY A 304 7.45 -16.25 3.38
C GLY A 304 7.47 -16.81 4.81
N ALA A 305 6.39 -16.59 5.56
CA ALA A 305 6.17 -17.13 6.90
C ALA A 305 6.07 -18.67 6.94
N ASP A 306 5.69 -19.31 5.84
CA ASP A 306 5.70 -20.78 5.74
C ASP A 306 7.13 -21.36 5.68
N ARG A 307 8.14 -20.54 5.36
CA ARG A 307 9.55 -20.96 5.21
C ARG A 307 10.41 -20.71 6.44
N VAL A 308 9.92 -19.89 7.38
CA VAL A 308 10.57 -19.47 8.64
C VAL A 308 9.91 -20.20 9.80
#